data_AF-A0A4R2BW77-F1
#
_entry.id   AF-A0A4R2BW77-F1
#
_cell.length_a   1.000
_cell.length_b   1.000
_cell.length_c   1.000
_cell.angle_alpha   90.00
_cell.angle_beta   90.00
_cell.angle_gamma   90.00
#
_symmetry.space_group_name_H-M   'P 1'
#
loop_
_entity.id
_entity.type
_entity.pdbx_description
1 polymer ?
#
loop_
_entity_poly.entity_id
_entity_poly.type
_entity_poly.pdbx_seq_one_letter_code
_entity_poly.pdbx_strand_id
1 'polypeptide(L)' 'MLDNMSTDVIRSVVEQRDASGSGCRLEASGTISLETVADIAASGVDALSVGALTHSAPALDTSLLISPFEPQEQTVRP' A
#
# COMPACT_ATOMS: atom_id res chain seq x y z
N MET A 1 16.78 5.92 -4.24
CA MET A 1 15.89 4.82 -4.65
C MET A 1 16.72 3.55 -4.73
N LEU A 2 16.23 2.46 -4.13
CA LEU A 2 16.86 1.16 -4.03
C LEU A 2 16.00 0.16 -4.82
N ASP A 3 16.42 -0.20 -6.03
CA ASP A 3 15.62 -1.01 -6.95
C ASP A 3 16.06 -2.47 -6.94
N ASN A 4 15.10 -3.39 -6.71
CA ASN A 4 15.29 -4.85 -6.67
C ASN A 4 16.49 -5.31 -5.80
N MET A 5 16.75 -4.57 -4.71
CA MET A 5 17.81 -4.92 -3.76
C MET A 5 17.30 -5.91 -2.72
N SER A 6 18.17 -6.82 -2.25
CA SER A 6 17.83 -7.70 -1.12
C SER A 6 17.72 -6.90 0.18
N THR A 7 16.95 -7.43 1.14
CA THR A 7 16.71 -6.79 2.43
C THR A 7 18.00 -6.49 3.20
N ASP A 8 19.02 -7.36 3.08
CA ASP A 8 20.33 -7.16 3.73
C ASP A 8 21.12 -6.00 3.12
N VAL A 9 21.06 -5.85 1.79
CA VAL A 9 21.69 -4.71 1.10
C VAL A 9 20.98 -3.42 1.51
N ILE A 10 19.65 -3.42 1.53
CA ILE A 10 18.86 -2.26 1.94
C ILE A 10 19.24 -1.84 3.37
N ARG A 11 19.32 -2.80 4.30
CA ARG A 11 19.73 -2.51 5.69
C ARG A 11 21.10 -1.87 5.77
N SER A 12 22.09 -2.37 5.03
CA SER A 12 23.43 -1.78 5.01
C SER A 12 23.43 -0.35 4.44
N VAL A 13 22.61 -0.06 3.43
CA VAL A 13 22.49 1.30 2.88
C VAL A 13 21.82 2.25 3.87
N VAL A 14 20.80 1.78 4.61
CA VAL A 14 20.17 2.55 5.69
C VAL A 14 21.19 2.87 6.78
N GLU A 15 21.96 1.89 7.24
CA GLU A 15 23.02 2.08 8.24
C GLU A 15 24.07 3.10 7.78
N GLN A 16 24.49 3.04 6.51
CA GLN A 16 25.43 4.01 5.94
C GLN A 16 24.83 5.43 5.87
N ARG A 17 23.56 5.55 5.49
CA ARG A 17 22.84 6.84 5.47
C ARG A 17 22.79 7.42 6.87
N ASP A 18 22.41 6.63 7.86
CA ASP A 18 22.30 7.05 9.26
C ASP A 18 23.67 7.46 9.83
N ALA A 19 24.71 6.65 9.60
CA ALA A 19 26.07 6.92 10.07
C ALA A 19 26.67 8.18 9.43
N SER A 20 26.29 8.50 8.19
CA SER A 20 26.72 9.74 7.52
C SER A 20 26.03 11.00 8.06
N GLY A 21 24.97 10.86 8.88
CA GLY A 21 24.12 11.97 9.31
C GLY A 21 23.31 12.59 8.17
N SER A 22 23.20 11.90 7.03
CA SER A 22 22.47 12.41 5.86
C SER A 22 20.97 12.36 6.09
N GLY A 23 20.27 13.46 5.77
CA GLY A 23 18.80 13.52 5.74
C GLY A 23 18.18 12.95 4.46
N CYS A 24 18.96 12.22 3.64
CA CYS A 24 18.47 11.63 2.40
C CYS A 24 17.40 10.57 2.70
N ARG A 25 16.25 10.67 2.02
CA ARG A 25 15.17 9.68 2.11
C ARG A 25 15.47 8.49 1.21
N LEU A 26 15.29 7.30 1.76
CA LEU A 26 15.47 6.03 1.07
C LEU A 26 14.12 5.43 0.72
N GLU A 27 13.96 5.08 -0.54
CA GLU A 27 12.78 4.42 -1.07
C GLU A 27 13.21 3.08 -1.66
N ALA A 28 12.54 1.99 -1.30
CA ALA A 28 12.71 0.70 -1.95
C ALA A 28 11.62 0.47 -3.02
N SER A 29 12.01 -0.13 -4.13
CA SER A 29 11.17 -0.43 -5.28
C SER A 29 11.57 -1.77 -5.91
N GLY A 30 10.70 -2.30 -6.76
CA GLY A 30 10.93 -3.52 -7.53
C GLY A 30 10.40 -4.77 -6.84
N THR A 31 9.51 -5.48 -7.55
CA THR A 31 9.00 -6.82 -7.19
C THR A 31 8.53 -6.98 -5.73
N ILE A 32 7.97 -5.91 -5.13
CA ILE A 32 7.42 -5.95 -3.78
C ILE A 32 6.06 -6.65 -3.80
N SER A 33 5.86 -7.62 -2.91
CA SER A 33 4.60 -8.36 -2.72
C SER A 33 4.08 -8.17 -1.30
N LEU A 34 2.85 -8.64 -1.03
CA LEU A 34 2.30 -8.67 0.33
C LEU A 34 3.13 -9.53 1.29
N GLU A 35 3.85 -10.53 0.79
CA GLU A 35 4.72 -11.38 1.62
C GLU A 35 6.02 -10.68 1.98
N THR A 36 6.58 -9.86 1.08
CA THR A 36 7.90 -9.24 1.25
C THR A 36 7.84 -7.83 1.85
N VAL A 37 6.70 -7.13 1.73
CA VAL A 37 6.56 -5.72 2.12
C VAL A 37 6.92 -5.45 3.58
N ALA A 38 6.59 -6.36 4.49
CA ALA A 38 6.86 -6.20 5.92
C ALA A 38 8.36 -6.24 6.24
N ASP A 39 9.08 -7.20 5.65
CA ASP A 39 10.52 -7.36 5.86
C ASP A 39 11.31 -6.19 5.25
N ILE A 40 10.88 -5.71 4.08
CA ILE A 40 11.48 -4.54 3.43
C ILE A 40 11.17 -3.27 4.23
N ALA A 41 9.95 -3.10 4.77
CA ALA A 41 9.65 -1.97 5.65
C ALA A 41 10.54 -1.97 6.91
N ALA A 42 10.75 -3.15 7.50
CA ALA A 42 11.56 -3.31 8.70
C ALA A 42 13.07 -3.03 8.48
N SER A 43 13.53 -2.88 7.23
CA SER A 43 14.92 -2.52 6.95
C SER A 43 15.23 -1.04 7.23
N GLY A 44 14.22 -0.20 7.49
CA GLY A 44 14.38 1.21 7.85
C GLY A 44 14.34 2.20 6.67
N VAL A 45 13.77 1.79 5.54
CA VAL A 45 13.48 2.71 4.43
C VAL A 45 12.32 3.65 4.77
N ASP A 46 12.32 4.83 4.16
CA ASP A 46 11.33 5.88 4.39
C ASP A 46 10.06 5.69 3.52
N ALA A 47 10.18 4.98 2.40
CA ALA A 47 9.09 4.73 1.46
C ALA A 47 9.22 3.40 0.72
N LEU A 48 8.10 2.88 0.24
CA LEU A 48 8.00 1.69 -0.60
C LEU A 48 7.14 1.98 -1.83
N SER A 49 7.67 1.65 -3.01
CA SER A 49 6.94 1.75 -4.27
C SER A 49 6.46 0.37 -4.73
N VAL A 50 5.14 0.16 -4.73
CA VAL A 50 4.51 -1.12 -5.07
C VAL A 50 3.67 -0.98 -6.34
N GLY A 51 4.26 -1.28 -7.50
CA GLY A 51 3.59 -1.17 -8.80
C GLY A 51 2.32 -2.02 -8.92
N ALA A 52 2.29 -3.18 -8.25
CA ALA A 52 1.16 -4.10 -8.27
C ALA A 52 -0.17 -3.46 -7.82
N LEU A 53 -0.11 -2.38 -7.03
CA LEU A 53 -1.29 -1.64 -6.57
C LEU A 53 -2.06 -0.95 -7.70
N THR A 54 -1.45 -0.72 -8.87
CA THR A 54 -2.10 -0.01 -9.98
C THR A 54 -2.18 -0.84 -11.26
N HIS A 55 -1.12 -1.56 -11.64
CA HIS A 55 -1.12 -2.32 -12.90
C HIS A 55 -1.63 -3.77 -12.76
N SER A 56 -1.87 -4.24 -11.54
CA SER A 56 -2.30 -5.63 -11.27
C SER A 56 -3.23 -5.78 -10.07
N ALA A 57 -3.92 -4.71 -9.68
CA ALA A 57 -4.91 -4.78 -8.61
C ALA A 57 -6.15 -5.57 -9.09
N PRO A 58 -6.60 -6.61 -8.36
CA PRO A 58 -7.81 -7.34 -8.71
C PRO A 58 -9.04 -6.44 -8.57
N ALA A 59 -9.98 -6.57 -9.49
CA ALA A 59 -11.26 -5.86 -9.40
C ALA A 59 -12.09 -6.37 -8.22
N LEU A 60 -12.77 -5.46 -7.53
CA LEU A 60 -13.74 -5.81 -6.50
C LEU A 60 -15.04 -6.30 -7.15
N ASP A 61 -15.50 -7.48 -6.73
CA ASP A 61 -16.80 -8.00 -7.17
C ASP A 61 -17.93 -7.27 -6.43
N THR A 62 -18.74 -6.52 -7.16
CA THR A 62 -19.83 -5.70 -6.61
C THR A 62 -21.12 -5.92 -7.39
N SER A 63 -22.25 -5.92 -6.69
CA SER A 63 -23.58 -6.07 -7.29
C SER A 63 -24.55 -5.00 -6.80
N LEU A 64 -25.46 -4.57 -7.69
CA LEU A 64 -26.54 -3.64 -7.38
C LEU A 64 -27.85 -4.44 -7.24
N LEU A 65 -28.39 -4.48 -6.02
CA LEU A 65 -29.68 -5.09 -5.75
C LEU A 65 -30.75 -4.00 -5.76
N ILE A 66 -31.72 -4.14 -6.66
CA ILE A 66 -32.85 -3.22 -6.76
C ILE A 66 -34.03 -3.86 -6.06
N SER A 67 -34.56 -3.18 -5.05
CA SER A 67 -35.85 -3.51 -4.44
C SER A 67 -36.92 -2.55 -4.95
N PRO A 68 -38.17 -3.03 -5.14
CA PRO A 68 -39.27 -2.14 -5.48
C PRO A 68 -39.47 -1.11 -4.37
N PHE A 69 -39.77 0.12 -4.77
CA PHE A 69 -40.14 1.17 -3.83
C PHE A 69 -41.55 0.90 -3.31
N GLU A 70 -41.70 0.65 -2.00
CA GLU A 70 -43.01 0.60 -1.34
C GLU A 70 -43.29 1.95 -0.66
N PRO A 71 -44.29 2.72 -1.13
CA PRO A 71 -44.67 3.98 -0.51
C PRO A 71 -45.07 3.74 0.95
N GLN A 72 -44.44 4.45 1.88
CA GLN A 72 -44.90 4.45 3.28
C GLN A 72 -46.19 5.29 3.33
N GLU A 73 -47.33 4.67 3.67
CA GLU A 73 -48.57 5.41 3.95
C GLU A 73 -48.32 6.35 5.14
N GLN A 74 -48.06 7.62 4.85
CA GLN A 74 -47.98 8.65 5.85
C GLN A 74 -49.42 8.89 6.34
N THR A 75 -49.79 8.22 7.44
CA THR A 75 -51.04 8.47 8.15
C THR A 75 -51.04 9.93 8.60
N VAL A 76 -51.68 10.79 7.81
CA VAL A 76 -52.01 12.15 8.21
C VAL A 76 -53.03 12.01 9.34
N ARG A 77 -52.57 12.18 10.59
CA ARG A 77 -53.50 12.32 11.72
C ARG A 77 -54.24 13.66 11.56
N PRO A 78 -55.57 13.67 11.82
CA PRO A 78 -56.42 14.84 11.64
C PRO A 78 -56.08 15.99 12.59
#